data_AF-A0A4Q6ADL6-F1
#
_entry.id   AF-A0A4Q6ADL6-F1
#
_cell.length_a   1.000
_cell.length_b   1.000
_cell.length_c   1.000
_cell.angle_alpha   90.00
_cell.angle_beta   90.00
_cell.angle_gamma   90.00
#
_symmetry.space_group_name_H-M   'P 1'
#
loop_
_entity.id
_entity.type
_entity.pdbx_description
1 polymer ?
#
loop_
_entity_poly.entity_id
_entity_poly.type
_entity_poly.pdbx_seq_one_letter_code
_entity_poly.pdbx_strand_id
1 'polypeptide(L)'
;GKRFDVSEGLFAKHIVVKEVTVAGNAEGNLLLKVDFTGSFNGTAFFTGKPHYNTESKSLEVENLDYDLQTKNILLKGAKWLFAAKIETELKKASRIPLGAYFDSAQQTMTQSLNREWTKGISGKGAIKELKLLLAEARPAHLFLRTACSGNLQITVSEIDLGL
;
A
#
# COMPACT_ATOMS: atom_id res chain seq x y z
N GLY A 1 17.08 -9.26 -6.77
CA GLY A 1 16.63 -8.27 -7.76
C GLY A 1 16.14 -8.96 -9.02
N LYS A 2 15.10 -8.43 -9.67
CA LYS A 2 14.47 -9.05 -10.87
C LYS A 2 15.06 -8.43 -12.14
N ARG A 3 15.50 -9.26 -13.09
CA ARG A 3 16.07 -8.83 -14.37
C ARG A 3 14.96 -8.53 -15.39
N PHE A 4 15.13 -7.47 -16.15
CA PHE A 4 14.28 -7.04 -17.26
C PHE A 4 15.15 -6.73 -18.47
N ASP A 5 14.92 -7.42 -19.57
CA ASP A 5 15.51 -7.07 -20.86
C ASP A 5 14.69 -5.94 -21.49
N VAL A 6 15.38 -4.89 -21.94
CA VAL A 6 14.82 -3.58 -22.31
C VAL A 6 15.09 -3.20 -23.76
N SER A 7 15.84 -4.02 -24.49
CA SER A 7 15.98 -3.96 -25.95
C SER A 7 16.22 -5.34 -26.55
N GLU A 8 15.82 -5.53 -27.80
CA GLU A 8 16.08 -6.74 -28.57
C GLU A 8 17.30 -6.54 -29.51
N GLY A 9 17.98 -7.63 -29.87
CA GLY A 9 19.12 -7.64 -30.79
C GLY A 9 20.51 -7.90 -30.16
N LEU A 10 21.57 -7.82 -30.98
CA LEU A 10 22.97 -8.14 -30.62
C LEU A 10 23.53 -7.35 -29.42
N PHE A 11 22.94 -6.21 -29.10
CA PHE A 11 23.25 -5.40 -27.92
C PHE A 11 22.04 -5.31 -26.99
N ALA A 12 21.50 -6.47 -26.58
CA ALA A 12 20.39 -6.56 -25.64
C ALA A 12 20.74 -5.87 -24.31
N LYS A 13 20.09 -4.75 -24.05
CA LYS A 13 20.22 -4.02 -22.79
C LYS A 13 19.29 -4.67 -21.78
N HIS A 14 19.72 -4.71 -20.53
CA HIS A 14 18.91 -5.17 -19.42
C HIS A 14 19.11 -4.30 -18.19
N ILE A 15 18.12 -4.31 -17.31
CA ILE A 15 18.28 -3.83 -15.94
C ILE A 15 17.87 -4.90 -14.95
N VAL A 16 18.34 -4.77 -13.72
CA VAL A 16 18.00 -5.58 -12.57
C VAL A 16 17.50 -4.64 -11.50
N VAL A 17 16.20 -4.67 -11.22
CA VAL A 17 15.62 -3.88 -10.13
C VAL A 17 16.12 -4.47 -8.81
N LYS A 18 16.78 -3.64 -8.02
CA LYS A 18 17.34 -4.00 -6.72
C LYS A 18 16.35 -3.69 -5.61
N GLU A 19 15.80 -2.48 -5.64
CA GLU A 19 14.92 -1.98 -4.60
C GLU A 19 13.84 -1.08 -5.21
N VAL A 20 12.64 -1.16 -4.64
CA VAL A 20 11.54 -0.24 -4.90
C VAL A 20 11.11 0.34 -3.56
N THR A 21 11.32 1.63 -3.37
CA THR A 21 10.83 2.38 -2.20
C THR A 21 9.56 3.12 -2.59
N VAL A 22 8.53 3.06 -1.75
CA VAL A 22 7.25 3.74 -1.97
C VAL A 22 7.03 4.79 -0.88
N ALA A 23 6.67 6.01 -1.26
CA ALA A 23 6.30 7.11 -0.36
C ALA A 23 5.03 7.81 -0.86
N GLY A 24 4.39 8.62 -0.02
CA GLY A 24 3.33 9.54 -0.47
C GLY A 24 3.82 10.95 -0.70
N ASN A 25 3.15 11.73 -1.54
CA ASN A 25 3.38 13.18 -1.66
C ASN A 25 2.20 13.98 -1.07
N ALA A 26 2.34 15.31 -1.02
CA ALA A 26 1.29 16.19 -0.49
C ALA A 26 0.01 16.24 -1.35
N GLU A 27 0.08 15.78 -2.60
CA GLU A 27 -1.04 15.74 -3.55
C GLU A 27 -1.83 14.43 -3.47
N GLY A 28 -1.44 13.51 -2.58
CA GLY A 28 -2.09 12.20 -2.43
C GLY A 28 -1.59 11.12 -3.40
N ASN A 29 -0.56 11.43 -4.20
CA ASN A 29 0.07 10.47 -5.11
C ASN A 29 1.15 9.65 -4.39
N LEU A 30 1.39 8.45 -4.89
CA LEU A 30 2.52 7.60 -4.53
C LEU A 30 3.75 8.00 -5.35
N LEU A 31 4.88 8.18 -4.68
CA LEU A 31 6.21 8.33 -5.24
C LEU A 31 6.94 6.99 -5.14
N LEU A 32 7.40 6.46 -6.27
CA LEU A 32 8.17 5.23 -6.34
C LEU A 32 9.60 5.56 -6.72
N LYS A 33 10.55 5.24 -5.86
CA LYS A 33 11.98 5.27 -6.16
C LYS A 33 12.44 3.86 -6.51
N VAL A 34 13.00 3.68 -7.70
CA VAL A 34 13.45 2.38 -8.21
C VAL A 34 14.95 2.41 -8.42
N ASP A 35 15.68 1.66 -7.61
CA ASP A 35 17.12 1.49 -7.74
C ASP A 35 17.42 0.26 -8.59
N PHE A 36 18.23 0.42 -9.64
CA PHE A 36 18.50 -0.64 -10.61
C PHE A 36 19.97 -0.69 -11.07
N THR A 37 20.39 -1.86 -11.54
CA THR A 37 21.73 -2.13 -12.11
C THR A 37 21.66 -2.87 -13.43
N GLY A 38 22.77 -3.08 -14.14
CA GLY A 38 22.83 -3.96 -15.32
C GLY A 38 23.54 -3.28 -16.47
N SER A 39 22.90 -3.23 -17.65
CA SER A 39 23.37 -2.40 -18.77
C SER A 39 23.38 -0.90 -18.43
N PHE A 40 22.58 -0.50 -17.43
CA PHE A 40 22.59 0.82 -16.84
C PHE A 40 22.47 0.69 -15.32
N ASN A 41 23.12 1.59 -14.59
CA ASN A 41 23.00 1.69 -13.14
C ASN A 41 22.42 3.06 -12.80
N GLY A 42 21.48 3.11 -11.87
CA GLY A 42 20.92 4.37 -11.41
C GLY A 42 19.60 4.22 -10.66
N THR A 43 18.92 5.36 -10.52
CA THR A 43 17.66 5.48 -9.81
C THR A 43 16.64 6.15 -10.73
N ALA A 44 15.45 5.57 -10.82
CA ALA A 44 14.30 6.15 -11.51
C ALA A 44 13.21 6.52 -10.50
N PHE A 45 12.50 7.61 -10.77
CA PHE A 45 11.39 8.07 -9.94
C PHE A 45 10.10 8.05 -10.76
N PHE A 46 9.04 7.57 -10.14
CA PHE A 46 7.72 7.50 -10.74
C PHE A 46 6.67 8.06 -9.77
N THR A 47 5.59 8.57 -10.32
CA THR A 47 4.41 9.04 -9.59
C THR A 47 3.20 8.21 -10.02
N GLY A 48 2.32 7.83 -9.09
CA GLY A 48 1.07 7.15 -9.45
C GLY A 48 -0.01 7.35 -8.39
N LYS A 49 -1.24 6.96 -8.69
CA LYS A 49 -2.38 7.07 -7.76
C LYS A 49 -2.55 5.77 -6.96
N PRO A 50 -2.77 5.84 -5.65
CA PRO A 50 -3.16 4.67 -4.87
C PRO A 50 -4.56 4.20 -5.31
N HIS A 51 -4.71 2.90 -5.58
CA HIS A 51 -5.98 2.26 -5.90
C HIS A 51 -6.15 1.01 -5.06
N TYR A 52 -7.30 0.84 -4.42
CA TYR A 52 -7.58 -0.37 -3.64
C TYR A 52 -8.35 -1.38 -4.49
N ASN A 53 -7.72 -2.52 -4.74
CA ASN A 53 -8.34 -3.64 -5.41
C ASN A 53 -9.06 -4.52 -4.37
N THR A 54 -10.39 -4.51 -4.39
CA THR A 54 -11.24 -5.22 -3.42
C THR A 54 -11.15 -6.74 -3.54
N GLU A 55 -10.95 -7.27 -4.75
CA GLU A 55 -10.86 -8.72 -5.01
C GLU A 55 -9.58 -9.30 -4.39
N SER A 56 -8.45 -8.66 -4.67
CA SER A 56 -7.15 -9.07 -4.13
C SER A 56 -6.84 -8.53 -2.72
N LYS A 57 -7.72 -7.68 -2.19
CA LYS A 57 -7.52 -6.94 -0.92
C LYS A 57 -6.16 -6.26 -0.83
N SER A 58 -5.74 -5.58 -1.90
CA SER A 58 -4.43 -4.96 -1.98
C SER A 58 -4.50 -3.49 -2.42
N LEU A 59 -3.56 -2.70 -1.92
CA LEU A 59 -3.31 -1.35 -2.44
C LEU A 59 -2.33 -1.48 -3.61
N GLU A 60 -2.74 -0.94 -4.75
CA GLU A 60 -2.07 -0.98 -6.04
C GLU A 60 -1.78 0.44 -6.51
N VAL A 61 -0.93 0.56 -7.53
CA VAL A 61 -0.57 1.83 -8.14
C VAL A 61 -1.17 1.90 -9.54
N GLU A 62 -1.97 2.93 -9.78
CA GLU A 62 -2.54 3.23 -11.10
C GLU A 62 -1.91 4.49 -11.69
N ASN A 63 -2.01 4.64 -13.01
CA ASN A 63 -1.52 5.80 -13.75
C ASN A 63 -0.07 6.14 -13.39
N LEU A 64 0.80 5.13 -13.44
CA LEU A 64 2.22 5.29 -13.14
C LEU A 64 2.85 6.12 -14.25
N ASP A 65 3.33 7.30 -13.89
CA ASP A 65 4.01 8.23 -14.78
C ASP A 65 5.45 8.45 -14.30
N TYR A 66 6.34 8.77 -15.23
CA TYR A 66 7.74 9.02 -14.93
C TYR A 66 7.93 10.45 -14.42
N ASP A 67 8.48 10.60 -13.22
CA ASP A 67 8.77 11.93 -12.68
C ASP A 67 10.09 12.46 -13.26
N LEU A 68 9.95 13.39 -14.21
CA LEU A 68 11.06 14.02 -14.95
C LEU A 68 11.92 14.95 -14.09
N GLN A 69 11.62 15.16 -12.80
CA GLN A 69 12.44 16.01 -11.92
C GLN A 69 13.84 15.45 -11.59
N THR A 70 14.22 14.29 -12.14
CA THR A 70 15.59 13.78 -12.05
C THR A 70 16.57 14.67 -12.83
N LYS A 71 17.17 15.63 -12.11
CA LYS A 71 18.12 16.63 -12.61
C LYS A 71 19.44 16.09 -13.18
N ASN A 72 19.65 14.79 -13.38
CA ASN A 72 20.90 14.33 -14.00
C ASN A 72 20.77 13.03 -14.82
N ILE A 73 21.30 13.11 -16.04
CA ILE A 73 21.85 12.03 -16.89
C ILE A 73 20.83 11.08 -17.58
N LEU A 74 19.60 10.91 -17.10
CA LEU A 74 18.67 9.91 -17.69
C LEU A 74 17.81 10.40 -18.87
N LEU A 75 17.72 11.71 -19.11
CA LEU A 75 16.80 12.31 -20.10
C LEU A 75 17.04 11.86 -21.56
N LYS A 76 18.26 11.42 -21.92
CA LYS A 76 18.55 10.97 -23.30
C LYS A 76 18.37 9.46 -23.52
N GLY A 77 18.27 8.68 -22.44
CA GLY A 77 18.15 7.22 -22.48
C GLY A 77 16.79 6.68 -22.04
N ALA A 78 15.94 7.46 -21.37
CA ALA A 78 14.75 6.99 -20.66
C ALA A 78 13.62 6.39 -21.53
N LYS A 79 13.69 6.44 -22.87
CA LYS A 79 12.64 5.88 -23.75
C LYS A 79 12.31 4.39 -23.49
N TRP A 80 13.26 3.62 -22.96
CA TRP A 80 13.04 2.20 -22.63
C TRP A 80 12.36 1.97 -21.27
N LEU A 81 12.38 2.94 -20.35
CA LEU A 81 11.60 2.87 -19.08
C LEU A 81 10.09 2.96 -19.35
N PHE A 82 9.68 3.49 -20.51
CA PHE A 82 8.30 3.49 -20.99
C PHE A 82 7.86 2.14 -21.57
N ALA A 83 8.68 1.10 -21.52
CA ALA A 83 8.24 -0.23 -21.92
C ALA A 83 7.17 -0.71 -20.94
N ALA A 84 5.98 -1.06 -21.45
CA ALA A 84 4.85 -1.59 -20.67
C ALA A 84 5.24 -2.74 -19.73
N LYS A 85 6.30 -3.49 -20.07
CA LYS A 85 6.90 -4.55 -19.25
C LYS A 85 7.44 -4.03 -17.91
N ILE A 86 8.10 -2.87 -17.88
CA ILE A 86 8.64 -2.29 -16.63
C ILE A 86 7.49 -1.76 -15.77
N GLU A 87 6.55 -1.03 -16.37
CA GLU A 87 5.37 -0.52 -15.67
C GLU A 87 4.59 -1.67 -14.99
N THR A 88 4.30 -2.73 -15.74
CA THR A 88 3.60 -3.93 -15.23
C THR A 88 4.32 -4.53 -14.02
N GLU A 89 5.63 -4.55 -14.05
CA GLU A 89 6.45 -5.20 -13.03
C GLU A 89 6.66 -4.31 -11.82
N LEU A 90 6.74 -3.00 -12.01
CA LEU A 90 6.69 -2.03 -10.92
C LEU A 90 5.35 -2.09 -10.21
N LYS A 91 4.22 -2.11 -10.92
CA LYS A 91 2.88 -2.28 -10.32
C LYS A 91 2.79 -3.55 -9.46
N LYS A 92 3.34 -4.66 -9.96
CA LYS A 92 3.40 -5.92 -9.20
C LYS A 92 4.29 -5.80 -7.96
N ALA A 93 5.47 -5.21 -8.10
CA ALA A 93 6.46 -5.08 -7.01
C ALA A 93 6.04 -4.07 -5.94
N SER A 94 5.26 -3.04 -6.30
CA SER A 94 4.74 -2.02 -5.39
C SER A 94 3.39 -2.37 -4.78
N ARG A 95 2.84 -3.56 -5.06
CA ARG A 95 1.55 -4.01 -4.52
C ARG A 95 1.69 -4.25 -3.01
N ILE A 96 0.81 -3.62 -2.23
CA ILE A 96 0.80 -3.77 -0.77
C ILE A 96 -0.42 -4.61 -0.39
N PRO A 97 -0.26 -5.90 -0.01
CA PRO A 97 -1.37 -6.71 0.45
C PRO A 97 -1.87 -6.21 1.81
N LEU A 98 -3.16 -5.85 1.89
CA LEU A 98 -3.78 -5.34 3.12
C LEU A 98 -4.56 -6.41 3.90
N GLY A 99 -4.73 -7.61 3.34
CA GLY A 99 -5.50 -8.69 3.94
C GLY A 99 -5.09 -9.00 5.38
N ALA A 100 -3.82 -9.32 5.62
CA ALA A 100 -3.31 -9.63 6.95
C ALA A 100 -3.48 -8.48 7.96
N TYR A 101 -3.39 -7.23 7.51
CA TYR A 101 -3.61 -6.07 8.36
C TYR A 101 -5.09 -5.96 8.78
N PHE A 102 -6.02 -6.22 7.86
CA PHE A 102 -7.45 -6.24 8.17
C PHE A 102 -7.84 -7.43 9.05
N ASP A 103 -7.28 -8.62 8.80
CA ASP A 103 -7.53 -9.80 9.62
C ASP A 103 -7.06 -9.57 11.07
N SER A 104 -5.84 -9.02 11.23
CA SER A 104 -5.31 -8.66 12.54
C SER A 104 -6.15 -7.57 13.23
N ALA A 105 -6.53 -6.52 12.50
CA ALA A 105 -7.39 -5.46 13.04
C ALA A 105 -8.75 -6.00 13.50
N GLN A 106 -9.38 -6.87 12.69
CA GLN A 106 -10.65 -7.50 13.02
C GLN A 106 -10.55 -8.34 14.29
N GLN A 107 -9.47 -9.12 14.41
CA GLN A 107 -9.21 -9.95 15.59
C GLN A 107 -9.01 -9.10 16.84
N THR A 108 -8.13 -8.09 16.80
CA THR A 108 -7.84 -7.22 17.94
C THR A 108 -9.06 -6.40 18.37
N MET A 109 -9.84 -5.87 17.42
CA MET A 109 -11.08 -5.15 17.73
C MET A 109 -12.10 -6.09 18.38
N THR A 110 -12.28 -7.29 17.82
CA THR A 110 -13.19 -8.29 18.39
C THR A 110 -12.76 -8.68 19.80
N GLN A 111 -11.48 -8.95 20.05
CA GLN A 111 -10.96 -9.20 21.40
C GLN A 111 -11.22 -8.02 22.34
N SER A 112 -11.04 -6.79 21.86
CA SER A 112 -11.29 -5.57 22.64
C SER A 112 -12.76 -5.37 23.01
N LEU A 113 -13.69 -5.89 22.20
CA LEU A 113 -15.12 -5.89 22.50
C LEU A 113 -15.52 -6.95 23.52
N ASN A 114 -14.81 -8.08 23.60
CA ASN A 114 -15.17 -9.24 24.42
C ASN A 114 -14.43 -9.23 25.77
N ARG A 115 -14.74 -8.25 26.62
CA ARG A 115 -14.19 -8.12 27.97
C ARG A 115 -15.11 -7.32 28.87
N GLU A 116 -14.83 -7.36 30.16
CA GLU A 116 -15.32 -6.36 31.10
C GLU A 116 -14.52 -5.07 30.90
N TRP A 117 -15.20 -3.96 30.59
CA TRP A 117 -14.54 -2.67 30.37
C TRP A 117 -14.41 -1.89 31.68
N THR A 118 -15.40 -2.03 32.54
CA THR A 118 -15.43 -1.52 33.91
C THR A 118 -16.32 -2.44 34.74
N LYS A 119 -16.19 -2.40 36.06
CA LYS A 119 -16.95 -3.26 36.98
C LYS A 119 -18.44 -3.22 36.63
N GLY A 120 -19.02 -4.38 36.36
CA GLY A 120 -20.44 -4.53 36.07
C GLY A 120 -20.85 -4.18 34.63
N ILE A 121 -19.93 -3.76 33.76
CA ILE A 121 -20.20 -3.47 32.35
C ILE A 121 -19.26 -4.28 31.46
N SER A 122 -19.83 -5.22 30.72
CA SER A 122 -19.08 -6.09 29.79
C SER A 122 -19.67 -6.09 28.39
N GLY A 123 -18.80 -6.30 27.41
CA GLY A 123 -19.16 -6.48 26.02
C GLY A 123 -19.03 -7.93 25.57
N LYS A 124 -19.88 -8.33 24.64
CA LYS A 124 -19.73 -9.56 23.87
C LYS A 124 -20.15 -9.31 22.42
N GLY A 125 -19.26 -9.56 21.46
CA GLY A 125 -19.51 -9.15 20.09
C GLY A 125 -18.51 -9.69 19.09
N ALA A 126 -18.70 -9.35 17.82
CA ALA A 126 -17.77 -9.66 16.76
C ALA A 126 -17.81 -8.57 15.69
N ILE A 127 -16.64 -8.18 15.21
CA ILE A 127 -16.51 -7.43 13.96
C ILE A 127 -16.66 -8.44 12.82
N LYS A 128 -17.62 -8.23 11.92
CA LYS A 128 -17.90 -9.12 10.78
C LYS A 128 -17.22 -8.66 9.50
N GLU A 129 -17.18 -7.36 9.29
CA GLU A 129 -16.62 -6.76 8.07
C GLU A 129 -15.78 -5.55 8.40
N LEU A 130 -14.67 -5.42 7.69
CA LEU A 130 -13.88 -4.20 7.56
C LEU A 130 -13.81 -3.83 6.09
N LYS A 131 -14.46 -2.74 5.72
CA LYS A 131 -14.49 -2.23 4.36
C LYS A 131 -13.61 -1.00 4.25
N LEU A 132 -12.68 -0.99 3.30
CA LEU A 132 -11.91 0.21 3.00
C LEU A 132 -12.79 1.23 2.28
N LEU A 133 -12.86 2.44 2.83
CA LEU A 133 -13.57 3.58 2.24
C LEU A 133 -12.63 4.49 1.45
N LEU A 134 -11.40 4.64 1.93
CA LEU A 134 -10.43 5.57 1.38
C LEU A 134 -9.01 5.10 1.67
N ALA A 135 -8.13 5.23 0.69
CA ALA A 135 -6.69 5.10 0.85
C ALA A 135 -6.00 6.33 0.28
N GLU A 136 -5.24 7.03 1.11
CA GLU A 136 -4.49 8.22 0.72
C GLU A 136 -3.02 8.04 1.05
N ALA A 137 -2.16 8.36 0.09
CA ALA A 137 -0.74 8.48 0.34
C ALA A 137 -0.45 9.81 1.02
N ARG A 138 0.26 9.79 2.16
CA ARG A 138 0.76 10.99 2.83
C ARG A 138 2.29 10.89 2.96
N PRO A 139 3.00 12.02 3.12
CA PRO A 139 4.47 12.02 3.18
C PRO A 139 5.10 11.04 4.17
N ALA A 140 4.44 10.78 5.30
CA ALA A 140 4.97 9.92 6.36
C ALA A 140 4.30 8.54 6.48
N HIS A 141 3.11 8.34 5.88
CA HIS A 141 2.34 7.11 6.05
C HIS A 141 1.23 6.99 4.99
N LEU A 142 0.73 5.79 4.80
CA LEU A 142 -0.54 5.56 4.10
C LEU A 142 -1.68 5.74 5.10
N PHE A 143 -2.62 6.62 4.78
CA PHE A 143 -3.82 6.82 5.58
C PHE A 143 -4.96 5.98 5.00
N LEU A 144 -5.47 5.05 5.80
CA LEU A 144 -6.57 4.16 5.43
C LEU A 144 -7.79 4.49 6.28
N ARG A 145 -8.92 4.83 5.65
CA ARG A 145 -10.20 4.98 6.34
C ARG A 145 -11.04 3.74 6.09
N THR A 146 -11.43 3.04 7.14
CA THR A 146 -12.28 1.85 7.06
C THR A 146 -13.63 2.10 7.72
N ALA A 147 -14.67 1.46 7.20
CA ALA A 147 -15.92 1.22 7.90
C ALA A 147 -15.87 -0.18 8.51
N CYS A 148 -16.39 -0.33 9.73
CA CYS A 148 -16.57 -1.64 10.35
C CYS A 148 -18.06 -1.93 10.54
N SER A 149 -18.43 -3.19 10.36
CA SER A 149 -19.77 -3.68 10.69
C SER A 149 -19.65 -4.93 11.56
N GLY A 150 -20.61 -5.13 12.46
CA GLY A 150 -20.55 -6.19 13.46
C GLY A 150 -21.75 -6.18 14.39
N ASN A 151 -21.66 -7.00 15.44
CA ASN A 151 -22.63 -7.05 16.51
C ASN A 151 -21.95 -6.83 17.85
N LEU A 152 -22.63 -6.14 18.76
CA LEU A 152 -22.19 -5.93 20.12
C LEU A 152 -23.39 -6.06 21.05
N GLN A 153 -23.30 -6.98 21.99
CA GLN A 153 -24.16 -7.06 23.15
C GLN A 153 -23.41 -6.43 24.32
N ILE A 154 -24.11 -5.57 25.06
CA ILE A 154 -23.62 -4.97 26.28
C ILE A 154 -24.43 -5.55 27.43
N THR A 155 -23.73 -6.09 28.43
CA THR A 155 -24.34 -6.59 29.66
C THR A 155 -23.97 -5.64 30.79
N VAL A 156 -25.00 -5.16 31.49
CA VAL A 156 -24.86 -4.36 32.70
C VAL A 156 -25.38 -5.19 33.87
N SER A 157 -24.48 -5.65 34.74
CA SER A 157 -24.81 -6.45 35.93
C SER A 157 -24.76 -5.64 37.22
N GLU A 158 -24.02 -4.54 37.23
CA GLU A 158 -23.91 -3.62 38.37
C GLU A 158 -23.66 -2.21 37.81
N ILE A 159 -24.25 -1.19 38.43
CA ILE A 159 -23.96 0.21 38.15
C ILE A 159 -23.60 0.85 39.49
N ASP A 160 -22.35 1.28 39.62
CA ASP A 160 -21.96 2.16 40.71
C ASP A 160 -22.45 3.57 40.40
N LEU A 161 -23.49 4.01 41.12
CA LEU A 161 -24.07 5.34 40.97
C LEU A 161 -23.33 6.40 41.79
N GLY A 162 -22.35 6.02 42.63
CA GLY A 162 -21.60 6.94 43.47
C GLY A 162 -22.46 7.80 44.41
N LEU A 163 -23.67 7.33 44.75
CA LEU A 163 -24.63 7.98 45.65
C LEU A 163 -24.44 7.51 47.10
#